data_AF-A0A973JU20-F1
#
_entry.id   AF-A0A973JU20-F1
#
_cell.length_a   1.000
_cell.length_b   1.000
_cell.length_c   1.000
_cell.angle_alpha   90.00
_cell.angle_beta   90.00
_cell.angle_gamma   90.00
#
_symmetry.space_group_name_H-M   'P 1'
#
loop_
_entity.id
_entity.type
_entity.pdbx_description
1 polymer ?
#
loop_
_entity_poly.entity_id
_entity_poly.type
_entity_poly.pdbx_seq_one_letter_code
_entity_poly.pdbx_strand_id
1 'polypeptide(L)'
;MAHNVGLVLGGLILLVAGAQWLVKGAVVFARALGVSELIIGLTVVAVGTSLPEIATSILASLRGERDIAVGNVVGSNILNLLAVLGLTALITPQPIIVPASALAFDIPVMVAAAVACLPIFFNGRMIARWEGIVFVGYYVAYTAYLILAVTGSRSLPLFRTAMVFFVIPLTVVTVAVVTMRGLRASRQPA
;
A
#
# COMPACT_ATOMS: atom_id res chain seq x y z
N MET A 1 1.41 9.41 -33.36
CA MET A 1 2.19 8.77 -32.28
C MET A 1 2.98 9.76 -31.43
N ALA A 2 3.80 10.65 -32.02
CA ALA A 2 4.60 11.63 -31.26
C ALA A 2 3.78 12.53 -30.31
N HIS A 3 2.59 12.98 -30.73
CA HIS A 3 1.69 13.76 -29.89
C HIS A 3 1.24 13.01 -28.62
N ASN A 4 0.86 11.74 -28.75
CA ASN A 4 0.43 10.90 -27.62
C ASN A 4 1.59 10.64 -26.64
N VAL A 5 2.79 10.41 -27.16
CA VAL A 5 4.00 10.26 -26.33
C VAL A 5 4.28 11.54 -25.55
N GLY A 6 4.17 12.70 -26.21
CA GLY A 6 4.32 14.01 -25.55
C GLY A 6 3.30 14.22 -24.43
N LEU A 7 2.03 13.88 -24.66
CA LEU A 7 0.97 13.97 -23.65
C LEU A 7 1.22 13.03 -22.46
N VAL A 8 1.68 11.80 -22.71
CA VAL A 8 1.98 10.83 -21.64
C VAL A 8 3.15 11.32 -20.79
N LEU A 9 4.25 11.75 -21.42
CA LEU A 9 5.43 12.24 -20.70
C LEU A 9 5.11 13.52 -19.91
N GLY A 10 4.41 14.47 -20.54
CA GLY A 10 3.98 15.70 -19.88
C GLY A 10 3.05 15.43 -18.69
N GLY A 11 2.08 14.53 -18.87
CA GLY A 11 1.17 14.11 -17.80
C GLY A 11 1.91 13.45 -16.63
N LEU A 12 2.87 12.56 -16.91
CA LEU A 12 3.69 11.91 -15.88
C LEU A 12 4.52 12.93 -15.09
N ILE A 13 5.19 13.87 -15.78
CA ILE A 13 5.98 14.92 -15.14
C ILE A 13 5.10 15.78 -14.24
N LEU A 14 3.94 16.23 -14.73
CA LEU A 14 3.00 17.05 -13.97
C LEU A 14 2.46 16.30 -12.75
N LEU A 15 2.15 15.00 -12.90
CA LEU A 15 1.67 14.17 -11.80
C LEU A 15 2.73 14.04 -10.68
N VAL A 16 3.98 13.75 -11.05
CA VAL A 16 5.09 13.62 -10.09
C VAL A 16 5.40 14.97 -9.43
N ALA A 17 5.48 16.05 -10.21
CA ALA A 17 5.74 17.39 -9.67
C ALA A 17 4.62 17.85 -8.73
N GLY A 18 3.36 17.63 -9.10
CA GLY A 18 2.19 17.94 -8.27
C GLY A 18 2.18 17.17 -6.97
N ALA A 19 2.48 15.86 -7.00
CA ALA A 19 2.62 15.05 -5.80
C ALA A 19 3.73 15.58 -4.87
N GLN A 20 4.90 15.92 -5.43
CA GLN A 20 6.01 16.48 -4.64
C GLN A 20 5.66 17.82 -3.99
N TRP A 21 4.98 18.71 -4.71
CA TRP A 21 4.53 20.00 -4.15
C TRP A 21 3.49 19.81 -3.05
N LEU A 22 2.53 18.90 -3.24
CA LEU A 22 1.54 18.57 -2.22
C LEU A 22 2.22 18.06 -0.94
N VAL A 23 3.16 17.12 -1.07
CA VAL A 23 3.89 16.57 0.09
C VAL A 23 4.70 17.66 0.79
N LYS A 24 5.45 18.49 0.05
CA LYS A 24 6.22 19.58 0.64
C LYS A 24 5.32 20.57 1.39
N GLY A 25 4.19 20.96 0.81
CA GLY A 25 3.21 21.84 1.46
C GLY A 25 2.61 21.21 2.72
N ALA A 26 2.22 19.94 2.65
CA ALA A 26 1.68 19.20 3.79
C ALA A 26 2.70 19.05 4.94
N VAL A 27 3.98 18.81 4.61
CA VAL A 27 5.08 18.75 5.59
C VAL A 27 5.26 20.11 6.29
N VAL A 28 5.27 21.22 5.54
CA VAL A 28 5.38 22.58 6.11
C VAL A 28 4.22 22.86 7.05
N PHE A 29 2.99 22.53 6.65
CA PHE A 29 1.81 22.72 7.48
C PHE A 29 1.84 21.86 8.74
N ALA A 30 2.20 20.58 8.63
CA ALA A 30 2.32 19.68 9.77
C ALA A 30 3.39 20.16 10.78
N ARG A 31 4.52 20.66 10.30
CA ARG A 31 5.55 21.29 11.16
C ARG A 31 5.01 22.53 11.88
N ALA A 32 4.26 23.39 11.17
CA ALA A 32 3.65 24.57 11.77
C ALA A 32 2.62 24.23 12.87
N LEU A 33 1.96 23.07 12.75
CA LEU A 33 1.07 22.52 13.78
C LEU A 33 1.80 21.80 14.92
N GLY A 34 3.14 21.77 14.92
CA GLY A 34 3.93 21.11 15.96
C GLY A 34 3.97 19.58 15.87
N VAL A 35 3.60 18.99 14.72
CA VAL A 35 3.71 17.55 14.49
C VAL A 35 5.19 17.17 14.36
N SER A 36 5.60 16.08 15.02
CA SER A 36 7.00 15.62 14.99
C SER A 36 7.40 15.14 13.59
N GLU A 37 8.67 15.35 13.22
CA GLU A 37 9.26 14.87 11.95
C GLU A 37 9.00 13.38 11.73
N LEU A 38 8.98 12.62 12.83
CA LEU A 38 8.74 11.20 12.80
C LEU A 38 7.31 10.86 12.37
N ILE A 39 6.31 11.53 12.93
CA ILE A 39 4.91 11.30 12.54
C ILE A 39 4.71 11.76 11.09
N ILE A 40 5.32 12.88 10.69
CA ILE A 40 5.30 13.38 9.32
C ILE A 40 5.88 12.36 8.35
N GLY A 41 7.04 11.76 8.68
CA GLY A 41 7.69 10.73 7.88
C GLY A 41 6.82 9.48 7.71
N LEU A 42 6.21 9.00 8.80
CA LEU A 42 5.38 7.79 8.80
C LEU A 42 4.01 7.98 8.12
N THR A 43 3.55 9.21 7.95
CA THR A 43 2.20 9.49 7.44
C THR A 43 2.25 10.24 6.12
N VAL A 44 2.56 11.54 6.17
CA VAL A 44 2.51 12.46 5.03
C VAL A 44 3.50 12.07 3.94
N VAL A 45 4.73 11.76 4.32
CA VAL A 45 5.77 11.40 3.34
C VAL A 45 5.50 10.02 2.75
N ALA A 46 5.15 9.04 3.60
CA ALA A 46 4.83 7.68 3.17
C ALA A 46 3.64 7.62 2.19
N VAL A 47 2.53 8.32 2.49
CA VAL A 47 1.40 8.45 1.55
C VAL A 47 1.84 9.23 0.31
N GLY A 48 2.61 10.29 0.54
CA GLY A 48 3.12 11.20 -0.48
C GLY A 48 3.83 10.54 -1.65
N THR A 49 4.70 9.56 -1.34
CA THR A 49 5.44 8.81 -2.36
C THR A 49 4.56 7.88 -3.19
N SER A 50 3.38 7.51 -2.70
CA SER A 50 2.42 6.65 -3.40
C SER A 50 1.27 7.45 -4.03
N LEU A 51 1.28 8.79 -3.95
CA LEU A 51 0.23 9.62 -4.53
C LEU A 51 0.11 9.48 -6.05
N PRO A 52 1.19 9.45 -6.85
CA PRO A 52 1.08 9.22 -8.28
C PRO A 52 0.36 7.90 -8.59
N GLU A 53 0.71 6.82 -7.88
CA GLU A 53 0.14 5.49 -8.05
C GLU A 53 -1.32 5.45 -7.60
N ILE A 54 -1.67 6.11 -6.50
CA ILE A 54 -3.06 6.24 -6.05
C ILE A 54 -3.88 6.99 -7.10
N ALA A 55 -3.35 8.10 -7.63
CA ALA A 55 -4.03 8.90 -8.65
C ALA A 55 -4.23 8.10 -9.94
N THR A 56 -3.22 7.38 -10.43
CA THR A 56 -3.34 6.54 -11.63
C THR A 56 -4.33 5.40 -11.42
N SER A 57 -4.29 4.70 -10.28
CA SER A 57 -5.24 3.62 -9.96
C SER A 57 -6.67 4.12 -9.81
N ILE A 58 -6.89 5.29 -9.19
CA ILE A 58 -8.23 5.90 -9.09
C ILE A 58 -8.75 6.29 -10.47
N LEU A 59 -7.97 6.99 -11.29
CA LEU A 59 -8.40 7.37 -12.64
C LEU A 59 -8.71 6.14 -13.50
N ALA A 60 -7.86 5.12 -13.46
CA ALA A 60 -8.10 3.87 -14.17
C ALA A 60 -9.40 3.19 -13.71
N SER A 61 -9.63 3.13 -12.39
CA SER A 61 -10.85 2.57 -11.82
C SER A 61 -12.11 3.34 -12.25
N LEU A 62 -12.07 4.67 -12.22
CA LEU A 62 -13.18 5.54 -12.65
C LEU A 62 -13.49 5.40 -14.14
N ARG A 63 -12.49 5.10 -14.96
CA ARG A 63 -12.65 4.83 -16.40
C ARG A 63 -13.09 3.40 -16.72
N GLY A 64 -13.26 2.54 -15.70
CA GLY A 64 -13.58 1.13 -15.89
C GLY A 64 -12.39 0.26 -16.30
N GLU A 65 -11.18 0.83 -16.37
CA GLU A 65 -9.93 0.17 -16.75
C GLU A 65 -9.32 -0.58 -15.55
N ARG A 66 -10.04 -1.59 -15.07
CA ARG A 66 -9.70 -2.32 -13.84
C ARG A 66 -8.36 -3.05 -13.92
N ASP A 67 -8.04 -3.58 -15.09
CA ASP A 67 -6.77 -4.26 -15.34
C ASP A 67 -5.56 -3.32 -15.16
N ILE A 68 -5.70 -2.06 -15.57
CA ILE A 68 -4.68 -1.03 -15.39
C ILE A 68 -4.56 -0.68 -13.90
N ALA A 69 -5.69 -0.55 -13.19
CA ALA A 69 -5.67 -0.22 -11.77
C ALA A 69 -4.99 -1.30 -10.92
N VAL A 70 -5.29 -2.58 -11.16
CA VAL A 70 -4.65 -3.72 -10.47
C VAL A 70 -3.20 -3.88 -10.91
N GLY A 71 -2.93 -3.73 -12.22
CA GLY A 71 -1.58 -3.78 -12.77
C GLY A 71 -0.65 -2.73 -12.17
N ASN A 72 -1.14 -1.51 -11.96
CA ASN A 72 -0.40 -0.44 -11.29
C ASN A 72 -0.06 -0.82 -9.83
N VAL A 73 -1.04 -1.26 -9.04
CA VAL A 73 -0.80 -1.62 -7.63
C VAL A 73 0.19 -2.78 -7.49
N VAL A 74 -0.01 -3.86 -8.26
CA VAL A 74 0.86 -5.04 -8.20
C VAL A 74 2.23 -4.73 -8.77
N GLY A 75 2.29 -4.07 -9.93
CA GLY A 75 3.53 -3.73 -10.63
C GLY A 75 4.44 -2.82 -9.80
N SER A 76 3.91 -1.79 -9.15
CA SER A 76 4.70 -0.89 -8.31
C SER A 76 5.30 -1.60 -7.10
N ASN A 77 4.58 -2.54 -6.47
CA ASN A 77 5.14 -3.34 -5.36
C ASN A 77 6.25 -4.29 -5.83
N ILE A 78 6.08 -4.93 -7.00
CA ILE A 78 7.12 -5.78 -7.59
C ILE A 78 8.36 -4.96 -7.92
N LEU A 79 8.20 -3.78 -8.53
CA LEU A 79 9.33 -2.88 -8.80
C LEU A 79 10.01 -2.40 -7.52
N ASN A 80 9.25 -2.07 -6.47
CA ASN A 80 9.84 -1.65 -5.20
C ASN A 80 10.70 -2.75 -4.55
N LEU A 81 10.25 -4.01 -4.60
CA LEU A 81 11.00 -5.12 -4.02
C LEU A 81 12.18 -5.57 -4.90
N LEU A 82 11.95 -5.76 -6.20
CA LEU A 82 12.96 -6.34 -7.08
C LEU A 82 13.94 -5.30 -7.62
N ALA A 83 13.43 -4.16 -8.10
CA ALA A 83 14.27 -3.12 -8.68
C ALA A 83 14.82 -2.19 -7.60
N VAL A 84 13.97 -1.53 -6.82
CA VAL A 84 14.46 -0.54 -5.84
C VAL A 84 15.27 -1.22 -4.74
N LEU A 85 14.64 -2.11 -3.96
CA LEU A 85 15.32 -2.80 -2.86
C LEU A 85 16.43 -3.74 -3.37
N GLY A 86 16.19 -4.50 -4.43
CA GLY A 86 17.18 -5.41 -5.01
C GLY A 86 18.42 -4.70 -5.55
N LEU A 87 18.27 -3.59 -6.29
CA LEU A 87 19.42 -2.79 -6.75
C LEU A 87 20.11 -2.08 -5.58
N THR A 88 19.36 -1.55 -4.62
CA THR A 88 19.96 -0.96 -3.40
C THR A 88 20.81 -1.99 -2.66
N ALA A 89 20.34 -3.23 -2.52
CA ALA A 89 21.09 -4.32 -1.89
C ALA A 89 22.34 -4.73 -2.68
N LEU A 90 22.31 -4.62 -4.01
CA LEU A 90 23.45 -4.95 -4.86
C LEU A 90 24.53 -3.85 -4.86
N ILE A 91 24.12 -2.58 -4.82
CA ILE A 91 25.01 -1.42 -4.96
C ILE A 91 25.61 -0.99 -3.62
N THR A 92 24.87 -1.16 -2.52
CA THR A 92 25.29 -0.65 -1.21
C THR A 92 26.44 -1.49 -0.64
N PRO A 93 27.58 -0.88 -0.28
CA PRO A 93 28.72 -1.61 0.31
C PRO A 93 28.42 -2.17 1.70
N GLN A 94 27.48 -1.56 2.41
CA GLN A 94 27.08 -1.94 3.76
C GLN A 94 25.84 -2.85 3.75
N PRO A 95 25.70 -3.75 4.74
CA PRO A 95 24.48 -4.52 4.91
C PRO A 95 23.27 -3.61 5.17
N ILE A 96 22.14 -3.92 4.54
CA ILE A 96 20.86 -3.29 4.84
C ILE A 96 20.41 -3.79 6.22
N ILE A 97 20.50 -2.92 7.23
CA ILE A 97 20.11 -3.24 8.60
C ILE A 97 18.58 -3.25 8.68
N VAL A 98 18.01 -4.43 8.98
CA VAL A 98 16.56 -4.58 9.19
C VAL A 98 16.27 -4.61 10.70
N PRO A 99 15.45 -3.70 11.23
CA PRO A 99 15.07 -3.71 12.65
C PRO A 99 14.35 -5.01 13.04
N ALA A 100 14.60 -5.51 14.25
CA ALA A 100 13.93 -6.71 14.77
C ALA A 100 12.39 -6.54 14.87
N SER A 101 11.91 -5.32 15.09
CA SER A 101 10.48 -4.99 15.06
C SER A 101 9.86 -5.20 13.68
N ALA A 102 10.59 -4.87 12.61
CA ALA A 102 10.14 -5.06 11.25
C ALA A 102 10.06 -6.54 10.88
N LEU A 103 11.07 -7.34 11.28
CA LEU A 103 11.07 -8.80 11.10
C LEU A 103 9.92 -9.47 11.86
N ALA A 104 9.66 -9.03 13.10
CA ALA A 104 8.68 -9.66 13.96
C ALA A 104 7.22 -9.24 13.67
N PHE A 105 6.99 -8.13 12.98
CA PHE A 105 5.64 -7.58 12.80
C PHE A 105 5.39 -6.99 11.40
N ASP A 106 6.16 -5.99 10.97
CA ASP A 106 5.87 -5.26 9.73
C ASP A 106 5.94 -6.16 8.48
N ILE A 107 6.97 -7.00 8.37
CA ILE A 107 7.16 -7.94 7.26
C ILE A 107 6.06 -9.03 7.25
N PRO A 108 5.76 -9.71 8.37
CA PRO A 108 4.62 -10.63 8.44
C PRO A 108 3.29 -10.01 8.02
N VAL A 109 2.99 -8.78 8.46
CA VAL A 109 1.77 -8.05 8.09
C VAL A 109 1.76 -7.73 6.59
N MET A 110 2.88 -7.28 6.04
CA MET A 110 3.04 -7.03 4.60
C MET A 110 2.80 -8.29 3.78
N VAL A 111 3.38 -9.43 4.17
CA VAL A 111 3.18 -10.72 3.50
C VAL A 111 1.72 -11.17 3.60
N ALA A 112 1.10 -11.03 4.78
CA ALA A 112 -0.32 -11.37 4.96
C ALA A 112 -1.24 -10.51 4.07
N ALA A 113 -0.98 -9.21 3.97
CA ALA A 113 -1.72 -8.31 3.07
C ALA A 113 -1.52 -8.68 1.59
N ALA A 114 -0.29 -9.03 1.18
CA ALA A 114 -0.01 -9.48 -0.17
C ALA A 114 -0.74 -10.80 -0.50
N VAL A 115 -0.76 -11.76 0.42
CA VAL A 115 -1.49 -13.02 0.27
C VAL A 115 -3.00 -12.78 0.21
N ALA A 116 -3.52 -11.85 1.01
CA ALA A 116 -4.93 -11.44 0.98
C ALA A 116 -5.36 -10.85 -0.37
N CYS A 117 -4.42 -10.28 -1.14
CA CYS A 117 -4.66 -9.79 -2.48
C CYS A 117 -4.56 -10.87 -3.57
N LEU A 118 -3.99 -12.05 -3.31
CA LEU A 118 -3.83 -13.11 -4.34
C LEU A 118 -5.15 -13.56 -5.00
N PRO A 119 -6.28 -13.68 -4.28
CA PRO A 119 -7.54 -14.08 -4.89
C PRO A 119 -8.04 -13.17 -6.03
N ILE A 120 -7.55 -11.92 -6.10
CA ILE A 120 -7.86 -10.96 -7.18
C ILE A 120 -7.46 -11.52 -8.55
N PHE A 121 -6.38 -12.31 -8.61
CA PHE A 121 -5.93 -12.93 -9.86
C PHE A 121 -6.88 -14.01 -10.39
N PHE A 122 -7.67 -14.62 -9.51
CA PHE A 122 -8.66 -15.64 -9.90
C PHE A 122 -10.06 -15.04 -10.15
N ASN A 123 -10.34 -13.85 -9.62
CA ASN A 123 -11.63 -13.14 -9.76
C ASN A 123 -11.67 -12.17 -10.95
N GLY A 124 -10.93 -12.45 -12.03
CA GLY A 124 -10.92 -11.59 -13.22
C GLY A 124 -10.32 -10.21 -12.98
N ARG A 125 -9.32 -10.10 -12.09
CA ARG A 125 -8.64 -8.83 -11.74
C ARG A 125 -9.59 -7.77 -11.18
N MET A 126 -10.62 -8.21 -10.44
CA MET A 126 -11.61 -7.33 -9.83
C MET A 126 -11.51 -7.36 -8.30
N ILE A 127 -11.53 -6.17 -7.70
CA ILE A 127 -11.70 -5.97 -6.26
C ILE A 127 -13.12 -5.45 -6.02
N ALA A 128 -13.90 -6.17 -5.23
CA ALA A 128 -15.24 -5.71 -4.85
C ALA A 128 -15.15 -4.54 -3.85
N ARG A 129 -16.16 -3.65 -3.84
CA ARG A 129 -16.16 -2.47 -2.96
C ARG A 129 -15.97 -2.82 -1.48
N TRP A 130 -16.56 -3.93 -1.02
CA TRP A 130 -16.41 -4.40 0.35
C TRP A 130 -14.98 -4.88 0.66
N GLU A 131 -14.31 -5.52 -0.29
CA GLU A 131 -12.90 -5.94 -0.15
C GLU A 131 -12.00 -4.71 -0.01
N GLY A 132 -12.24 -3.70 -0.86
CA GLY A 132 -11.56 -2.41 -0.76
C GLY A 132 -11.75 -1.73 0.60
N ILE A 133 -12.97 -1.73 1.16
CA ILE A 133 -13.24 -1.18 2.50
C ILE A 133 -12.45 -1.93 3.58
N VAL A 134 -12.38 -3.27 3.49
CA VAL A 134 -11.59 -4.08 4.43
C VAL A 134 -10.10 -3.72 4.35
N PHE A 135 -9.53 -3.59 3.14
CA PHE A 135 -8.13 -3.21 2.96
C PHE A 135 -7.83 -1.78 3.44
N VAL A 136 -8.73 -0.83 3.21
CA VAL A 136 -8.62 0.52 3.78
C VAL A 136 -8.66 0.47 5.32
N GLY A 137 -9.54 -0.35 5.90
CA GLY A 137 -9.60 -0.58 7.34
C GLY A 137 -8.28 -1.13 7.91
N TYR A 138 -7.67 -2.11 7.24
CA TYR A 138 -6.33 -2.61 7.62
C TYR A 138 -5.27 -1.54 7.55
N TYR A 139 -5.26 -0.74 6.48
CA TYR A 139 -4.31 0.35 6.32
C TYR A 139 -4.41 1.35 7.48
N VAL A 140 -5.63 1.80 7.81
CA VAL A 140 -5.87 2.73 8.94
C VAL A 140 -5.42 2.11 10.27
N ALA A 141 -5.74 0.84 10.52
CA ALA A 141 -5.33 0.15 11.75
C ALA A 141 -3.79 0.04 11.86
N TYR A 142 -3.11 -0.27 10.75
CA TYR A 142 -1.65 -0.36 10.70
C TYR A 142 -0.98 1.00 10.88
N THR A 143 -1.47 2.04 10.22
CA THR A 143 -0.96 3.40 10.41
C THR A 143 -1.16 3.89 11.85
N ALA A 144 -2.31 3.59 12.46
CA ALA A 144 -2.56 3.91 13.86
C ALA A 144 -1.55 3.19 14.78
N TYR A 145 -1.30 1.90 14.55
CA TYR A 145 -0.26 1.17 15.29
C TYR A 145 1.11 1.79 15.16
N LEU A 146 1.54 2.15 13.95
CA LEU A 146 2.84 2.80 13.74
C LEU A 146 2.95 4.12 14.51
N ILE A 147 1.89 4.94 14.51
CA ILE A 147 1.86 6.20 15.27
C ILE A 147 1.95 5.91 16.78
N LEU A 148 1.14 4.98 17.29
CA LEU A 148 1.19 4.58 18.71
C LEU A 148 2.57 4.05 19.08
N ALA A 149 3.15 3.19 18.22
CA ALA A 149 4.43 2.51 18.39
C ALA A 149 5.53 3.50 18.67
N VAL A 150 5.57 4.59 17.89
CA VAL A 150 6.64 5.55 18.03
C VAL A 150 6.34 6.67 19.04
N THR A 151 5.07 6.90 19.37
CA THR A 151 4.71 7.81 20.47
C THR A 151 4.99 7.20 21.85
N GLY A 152 5.43 5.94 21.92
CA GLY A 152 5.78 5.28 23.20
C GLY A 152 4.57 5.06 24.10
N SER A 153 3.36 5.01 23.52
CA SER A 153 2.12 4.91 24.29
C SER A 153 2.07 3.63 25.13
N ARG A 154 1.65 3.74 26.40
CA ARG A 154 1.53 2.60 27.35
C ARG A 154 0.61 1.47 26.84
N SER A 155 -0.25 1.78 25.86
CA SER A 155 -1.17 0.87 25.17
C SER A 155 -0.55 0.04 24.04
N LEU A 156 0.75 0.20 23.74
CA LEU A 156 1.43 -0.55 22.68
C LEU A 156 1.26 -2.06 22.74
N PRO A 157 1.47 -2.71 23.90
CA PRO A 157 1.42 -4.16 23.98
C PRO A 157 0.00 -4.67 23.69
N LEU A 158 -1.01 -3.95 24.17
CA LEU A 158 -2.42 -4.23 23.92
C LEU A 158 -2.78 -4.07 22.45
N PHE A 159 -2.36 -2.98 21.80
CA PHE A 159 -2.65 -2.76 20.38
C PHE A 159 -1.89 -3.73 19.47
N ARG A 160 -0.62 -4.05 19.79
CA ARG A 160 0.18 -5.06 19.09
C ARG A 160 -0.49 -6.42 19.16
N THR A 161 -0.87 -6.86 20.35
CA THR A 161 -1.58 -8.14 20.54
C THR A 161 -2.91 -8.11 19.80
N ALA A 162 -3.71 -7.05 19.94
CA ALA A 162 -4.96 -6.90 19.19
C ALA A 162 -4.74 -7.01 17.67
N MET A 163 -3.72 -6.37 17.11
CA MET A 163 -3.41 -6.46 15.69
C MET A 163 -2.96 -7.85 15.26
N VAL A 164 -2.09 -8.54 16.00
CA VAL A 164 -1.70 -9.92 15.66
C VAL A 164 -2.92 -10.85 15.68
N PHE A 165 -3.80 -10.69 16.66
CA PHE A 165 -5.01 -11.51 16.82
C PHE A 165 -6.20 -11.08 15.95
N PHE A 166 -6.20 -9.88 15.36
CA PHE A 166 -7.24 -9.46 14.41
C PHE A 166 -6.76 -9.51 12.96
N VAL A 167 -5.59 -8.99 12.65
CA VAL A 167 -5.11 -8.86 11.26
C VAL A 167 -4.84 -10.22 10.65
N ILE A 168 -4.20 -11.15 11.38
CA ILE A 168 -3.91 -12.50 10.86
C ILE A 168 -5.21 -13.30 10.66
N PRO A 169 -6.13 -13.39 11.63
CA PRO A 169 -7.39 -14.13 11.41
C PRO A 169 -8.29 -13.46 10.39
N LEU A 170 -8.37 -12.13 10.38
CA LEU A 170 -9.20 -11.41 9.40
C LEU A 170 -8.60 -11.54 8.00
N THR A 171 -7.26 -11.57 7.82
CA THR A 171 -6.66 -11.84 6.50
C THR A 171 -6.92 -13.28 6.07
N VAL A 172 -6.83 -14.26 6.96
CA VAL A 172 -7.22 -15.65 6.67
C VAL A 172 -8.70 -15.74 6.27
N VAL A 173 -9.59 -15.04 6.96
CA VAL A 173 -11.02 -14.98 6.63
C VAL A 173 -11.25 -14.30 5.28
N THR A 174 -10.60 -13.16 5.01
CA THR A 174 -10.70 -12.46 3.72
C THR A 174 -10.19 -13.35 2.59
N VAL A 175 -9.02 -13.99 2.75
CA VAL A 175 -8.49 -14.94 1.77
C VAL A 175 -9.48 -16.08 1.53
N ALA A 176 -10.02 -16.69 2.59
CA ALA A 176 -10.95 -17.80 2.49
C ALA A 176 -12.24 -17.38 1.77
N VAL A 177 -12.83 -16.25 2.14
CA VAL A 177 -14.06 -15.73 1.53
C VAL A 177 -13.84 -15.39 0.05
N VAL A 178 -12.78 -14.65 -0.28
CA VAL A 178 -12.53 -14.22 -1.66
C VAL A 178 -12.17 -15.42 -2.55
N THR A 179 -11.38 -16.37 -2.04
CA THR A 179 -11.06 -17.63 -2.75
C THR A 179 -12.30 -18.49 -2.97
N MET A 180 -13.14 -18.68 -1.94
CA MET A 180 -14.39 -19.45 -2.06
C MET A 180 -15.35 -18.83 -3.08
N ARG A 181 -15.42 -17.49 -3.16
CA ARG A 181 -16.25 -16.80 -4.17
C ARG A 181 -15.71 -17.00 -5.58
N GLY A 182 -14.40 -16.92 -5.77
CA GLY A 182 -13.77 -17.19 -7.06
C GLY A 182 -13.98 -18.61 -7.55
N LEU A 183 -13.84 -19.59 -6.65
CA LEU A 183 -14.11 -21.00 -6.96
C LEU A 183 -15.60 -21.31 -7.22
N ARG A 184 -16.52 -20.54 -6.63
CA ARG A 184 -17.96 -20.69 -6.89
C ARG A 184 -18.37 -20.04 -8.21
N ALA A 185 -17.77 -18.90 -8.56
CA ALA A 185 -18.02 -18.21 -9.82
C ALA A 185 -17.48 -19.00 -11.03
N SER A 186 -16.35 -19.69 -10.89
CA SER A 186 -15.79 -20.57 -11.93
C SER A 186 -16.52 -21.92 -12.08
N ARG A 187 -17.41 -22.27 -11.13
CA ARG A 187 -18.20 -23.51 -11.14
C ARG A 187 -19.63 -23.37 -11.66
N GLN A 188 -20.09 -22.16 -11.99
CA GLN A 188 -21.37 -21.97 -12.67
C GLN A 188 -21.14 -22.01 -14.18
N PRO A 189 -21.49 -23.10 -14.89
CA PRO A 189 -21.56 -23.07 -16.35
C PRO A 189 -22.67 -22.11 -16.78
N ALA A 190 -22.40 -21.35 -17.83
CA ALA A 190 -23.37 -20.49 -18.51
C ALA A 190 -24.56 -21.29 -19.05
#